data_AF-A0A6C0IG12-F1
#
_entry.id   AF-A0A6C0IG12-F1
#
_cell.length_a   1.000
_cell.length_b   1.000
_cell.length_c   1.000
_cell.angle_alpha   90.00
_cell.angle_beta   90.00
_cell.angle_gamma   90.00
#
_symmetry.space_group_name_H-M   'P 1'
#
loop_
_entity.id
_entity.type
_entity.pdbx_description
1 polymer ?
#
loop_
_entity_poly.entity_id
_entity_poly.type
_entity_poly.pdbx_seq_one_letter_code
_entity_poly.pdbx_strand_id
1 'polypeptide(L)'
;MSPPDVWGPPIWRFFHILAVNIHEEDYNKLIPQLFTLIRRTCVYLPCPECSEHATKFLAKISPSDIPNKTDFKNMLYLFHNMVNKKKHKPLFDYSNLNIYKNINIFLAFNQFSMVYNTKGNMKTLTESFQRQFIIRDFKQWIKTHAASFYPRSEIFLQTCNNNNNNNNNDDNNDDNIANNLIINSSNM
;
A
#
# COMPACT_ATOMS: atom_id res chain seq x y z
N MET A 1 0.49 -23.86 3.79
CA MET A 1 0.43 -22.38 3.67
C MET A 1 1.84 -21.85 3.52
N SER A 2 2.06 -20.82 2.69
CA SER A 2 3.35 -20.13 2.66
C SER A 2 3.64 -19.55 4.05
N PRO A 3 4.90 -19.61 4.53
CA PRO A 3 5.23 -19.11 5.86
C PRO A 3 5.04 -17.58 5.95
N PRO A 4 4.80 -17.03 7.16
CA PRO A 4 4.67 -15.58 7.37
C PRO A 4 5.82 -14.74 6.84
N ASP A 5 7.03 -15.29 6.78
CA ASP A 5 8.19 -14.60 6.22
C ASP A 5 8.12 -14.42 4.69
N VAL A 6 7.23 -15.14 4.00
CA VAL A 6 7.01 -14.99 2.54
C VAL A 6 5.90 -14.00 2.23
N TRP A 7 4.76 -14.08 2.92
CA TRP A 7 3.61 -13.21 2.63
C TRP A 7 3.57 -11.94 3.48
N GLY A 8 4.21 -11.92 4.64
CA GLY A 8 4.21 -10.80 5.57
C GLY A 8 4.87 -9.53 5.00
N PRO A 9 6.09 -9.61 4.44
CA PRO A 9 6.79 -8.43 3.96
C PRO A 9 6.03 -7.64 2.87
N PRO A 10 5.43 -8.27 1.84
CA PRO A 10 4.65 -7.52 0.86
C PRO A 10 3.39 -6.85 1.44
N ILE A 11 2.72 -7.47 2.43
CA ILE A 11 1.56 -6.85 3.11
C ILE A 11 2.02 -5.61 3.91
N TRP A 12 3.08 -5.75 4.71
CA TRP A 12 3.62 -4.63 5.49
C TRP A 12 4.10 -3.49 4.59
N ARG A 13 4.86 -3.81 3.54
CA ARG A 13 5.31 -2.86 2.53
C ARG A 13 4.15 -2.10 1.95
N PHE A 14 3.08 -2.79 1.56
CA PHE A 14 1.90 -2.15 0.99
C PHE A 14 1.21 -1.19 1.98
N PHE A 15 1.03 -1.57 3.24
CA PHE A 15 0.44 -0.68 4.26
C PHE A 15 1.29 0.57 4.50
N HIS A 16 2.61 0.41 4.64
CA HIS A 16 3.51 1.55 4.86
C HIS A 16 3.57 2.48 3.65
N ILE A 17 3.51 1.96 2.43
CA ILE A 17 3.42 2.78 1.20
C ILE A 17 2.15 3.63 1.21
N LEU A 18 0.99 3.07 1.55
CA LEU A 18 -0.24 3.84 1.62
C LEU A 18 -0.15 4.95 2.66
N ALA A 19 0.38 4.66 3.85
CA ALA A 19 0.50 5.64 4.93
C ALA A 19 1.51 6.74 4.64
N VAL A 20 2.64 6.41 3.99
CA VAL A 20 3.66 7.39 3.63
C VAL A 20 3.22 8.29 2.47
N ASN A 21 2.48 7.75 1.51
CA ASN A 21 2.16 8.47 0.28
C ASN A 21 0.81 9.17 0.26
N ILE A 22 -0.13 8.81 1.15
CA ILE A 22 -1.41 9.52 1.24
C ILE A 22 -1.20 11.03 1.39
N HIS A 23 -1.87 11.83 0.57
CA HIS A 23 -1.85 13.27 0.65
C HIS A 23 -2.56 13.77 1.92
N GLU A 24 -2.02 14.82 2.55
CA GLU A 24 -2.54 15.33 3.82
C GLU A 24 -3.96 15.91 3.67
N GLU A 25 -4.25 16.58 2.56
CA GLU A 25 -5.58 17.12 2.25
C GLU A 25 -6.64 16.04 1.99
N ASP A 26 -6.22 14.87 1.50
CA ASP A 26 -7.11 13.77 1.20
C ASP A 26 -7.29 12.84 2.42
N TYR A 27 -6.41 12.96 3.41
CA TYR A 27 -6.30 12.03 4.52
C TYR A 27 -7.63 11.83 5.27
N ASN A 28 -8.25 12.91 5.73
CA ASN A 28 -9.48 12.84 6.54
C ASN A 28 -10.65 12.18 5.79
N LYS A 29 -10.70 12.36 4.48
CA LYS A 29 -11.71 11.75 3.61
C LYS A 29 -11.48 10.24 3.43
N LEU A 30 -10.22 9.84 3.35
CA LEU A 30 -9.84 8.48 2.95
C LEU A 30 -9.57 7.55 4.13
N ILE A 31 -9.14 8.07 5.28
CA ILE A 31 -8.71 7.24 6.42
C ILE A 31 -9.79 6.28 6.93
N PRO A 32 -11.10 6.63 7.04
CA PRO A 32 -12.08 5.67 7.55
C PRO A 32 -12.22 4.44 6.64
N GLN A 33 -12.15 4.67 5.32
CA GLN A 33 -12.24 3.61 4.31
C GLN A 33 -10.95 2.77 4.29
N LEU A 34 -9.78 3.42 4.26
CA LEU A 34 -8.48 2.76 4.24
C LEU A 34 -8.26 1.93 5.50
N PHE A 35 -8.58 2.47 6.67
CA PHE A 35 -8.44 1.75 7.94
C PHE A 35 -9.37 0.53 8.00
N THR A 36 -10.59 0.64 7.45
CA THR A 36 -11.51 -0.50 7.32
C THR A 36 -10.93 -1.60 6.41
N LEU A 37 -10.31 -1.23 5.28
CA LEU A 37 -9.65 -2.19 4.39
C LEU A 37 -8.49 -2.89 5.09
N ILE A 38 -7.64 -2.16 5.82
CA ILE A 38 -6.52 -2.72 6.60
C ILE A 38 -7.04 -3.69 7.68
N ARG A 39 -8.07 -3.30 8.43
CA ARG A 39 -8.69 -4.18 9.44
C ARG A 39 -9.20 -5.47 8.81
N ARG A 40 -9.93 -5.38 7.70
CA ARG A 40 -10.40 -6.57 6.97
C ARG A 40 -9.24 -7.43 6.51
N THR A 41 -8.16 -6.85 5.99
CA THR A 41 -6.95 -7.58 5.62
C THR A 41 -6.35 -8.32 6.82
N CYS A 42 -6.27 -7.67 7.97
CA CYS A 42 -5.74 -8.26 9.20
C CYS A 42 -6.60 -9.42 9.74
N VAL A 43 -7.93 -9.32 9.65
CA VAL A 43 -8.86 -10.39 10.08
C VAL A 43 -8.69 -11.66 9.25
N TYR A 44 -8.30 -11.54 7.97
CA TYR A 44 -8.18 -12.68 7.06
C TYR A 44 -6.75 -12.95 6.61
N LEU A 45 -5.74 -12.57 7.41
CA LEU A 45 -4.35 -12.97 7.17
C LEU A 45 -4.24 -14.49 7.02
N PRO A 46 -3.36 -15.01 6.15
CA PRO A 46 -3.17 -16.45 5.93
C PRO A 46 -2.37 -17.13 7.07
N CYS A 47 -2.73 -16.80 8.31
CA CYS A 47 -2.16 -17.28 9.56
C CYS A 47 -3.15 -16.95 10.70
N PRO A 48 -3.83 -17.94 11.30
CA PRO A 48 -4.84 -17.71 12.33
C PRO A 48 -4.32 -16.93 13.54
N GLU A 49 -3.15 -17.30 14.05
CA GLU A 49 -2.51 -16.60 15.18
C GLU A 49 -2.17 -15.15 14.82
N CYS A 50 -1.68 -14.91 13.59
CA CYS A 50 -1.36 -13.58 13.12
C CYS A 50 -2.63 -12.72 12.99
N SER A 51 -3.72 -13.30 12.47
CA SER A 51 -5.03 -12.66 12.39
C SER A 51 -5.57 -12.30 13.76
N GLU A 52 -5.53 -13.24 14.72
CA GLU A 52 -6.01 -13.01 16.08
C GLU A 52 -5.25 -11.87 16.76
N HIS A 53 -3.92 -11.88 16.70
CA HIS A 53 -3.11 -10.81 17.29
C HIS A 53 -3.33 -9.46 16.62
N ALA A 54 -3.40 -9.42 15.29
CA ALA A 54 -3.64 -8.19 14.53
C ALA A 54 -5.03 -7.62 14.82
N THR A 55 -6.05 -8.48 14.90
CA THR A 55 -7.43 -8.09 15.20
C THR A 55 -7.54 -7.51 16.61
N LYS A 56 -6.92 -8.16 17.62
CA LYS A 56 -6.89 -7.66 18.99
C LYS A 56 -6.17 -6.31 19.12
N PHE A 57 -5.12 -6.08 18.34
CA PHE A 57 -4.43 -4.79 18.31
C PHE A 57 -5.33 -3.70 17.71
N LEU A 58 -5.84 -3.94 16.50
CA LEU A 58 -6.62 -2.94 15.75
C LEU A 58 -8.01 -2.67 16.34
N ALA A 59 -8.56 -3.58 17.16
CA ALA A 59 -9.82 -3.36 17.86
C ALA A 59 -9.75 -2.21 18.90
N LYS A 60 -8.54 -1.85 19.33
CA LYS A 60 -8.29 -0.77 20.30
C LYS A 60 -8.14 0.61 19.66
N ILE A 61 -8.20 0.67 18.33
CA ILE A 61 -7.89 1.87 17.56
C ILE A 61 -9.10 2.21 16.70
N SER A 62 -9.53 3.46 16.80
CA SER A 62 -10.55 4.06 15.96
C SER A 62 -9.93 5.10 15.02
N PRO A 63 -10.58 5.45 13.90
CA PRO A 63 -10.08 6.52 13.03
C PRO A 63 -9.85 7.86 13.73
N SER A 64 -10.58 8.17 14.80
CA SER A 64 -10.37 9.40 15.58
C SER A 64 -9.08 9.40 16.41
N ASP A 65 -8.51 8.23 16.71
CA ASP A 65 -7.21 8.10 17.39
C ASP A 65 -6.03 8.34 16.43
N ILE A 66 -6.29 8.41 15.12
CA ILE A 66 -5.31 8.69 14.06
C ILE A 66 -5.79 9.88 13.21
N PRO A 67 -5.88 11.09 13.77
CA PRO A 67 -6.53 12.23 13.12
C PRO A 67 -5.78 12.79 11.90
N ASN A 68 -4.52 12.41 11.70
CA ASN A 68 -3.72 12.88 10.56
C ASN A 68 -2.78 11.80 10.03
N LYS A 69 -2.17 12.09 8.87
CA LYS A 69 -1.20 11.23 8.18
C LYS A 69 -0.06 10.76 9.08
N THR A 70 0.48 11.65 9.90
CA THR A 70 1.60 11.33 10.81
C THR A 70 1.17 10.30 11.86
N ASP A 71 -0.01 10.46 12.45
CA ASP A 71 -0.52 9.51 13.44
C ASP A 71 -0.82 8.14 12.83
N PHE A 72 -1.31 8.09 11.59
CA PHE A 72 -1.49 6.82 10.88
C PHE A 72 -0.16 6.10 10.58
N LYS A 73 0.86 6.85 10.14
CA LYS A 73 2.22 6.30 9.98
C LYS A 73 2.76 5.77 11.31
N ASN A 74 2.61 6.54 12.39
CA ASN A 74 3.06 6.16 13.72
C ASN A 74 2.35 4.91 14.22
N MET A 75 1.03 4.81 14.02
CA MET A 75 0.24 3.64 14.37
C MET A 75 0.75 2.38 13.66
N LEU A 76 0.94 2.42 12.34
CA LEU A 76 1.46 1.28 11.59
C LEU A 76 2.91 0.93 11.96
N TYR A 77 3.74 1.93 12.24
CA TYR A 77 5.11 1.73 12.72
C TYR A 77 5.13 1.00 14.07
N LEU A 78 4.37 1.47 15.05
CA LEU A 78 4.26 0.86 16.37
C LEU A 78 3.68 -0.55 16.26
N PHE A 79 2.66 -0.74 15.42
CA PHE A 79 2.07 -2.03 15.17
C PHE A 79 3.10 -3.03 14.64
N HIS A 80 3.84 -2.65 13.59
CA HIS A 80 4.87 -3.50 12.98
C HIS A 80 5.98 -3.84 13.99
N ASN A 81 6.45 -2.86 14.76
CA ASN A 81 7.49 -3.09 15.76
C ASN A 81 7.03 -3.92 16.96
N MET A 82 5.76 -3.85 17.35
CA MET A 82 5.20 -4.77 18.33
C MET A 82 5.25 -6.22 17.81
N VAL A 83 4.94 -6.44 16.53
CA VAL A 83 5.06 -7.76 15.90
C VAL A 83 6.52 -8.21 15.83
N ASN A 84 7.45 -7.33 15.42
CA ASN A 84 8.88 -7.66 15.40
C ASN A 84 9.40 -8.05 16.77
N LYS A 85 9.07 -7.27 17.82
CA LYS A 85 9.43 -7.58 19.20
C LYS A 85 8.90 -8.95 19.63
N LYS A 86 7.64 -9.28 19.34
CA LYS A 86 7.04 -10.58 19.65
C LYS A 86 7.72 -11.72 18.90
N LYS A 87 8.19 -11.48 17.69
CA LYS A 87 8.88 -12.46 16.84
C LYS A 87 10.40 -12.47 17.07
N HIS A 88 10.91 -11.75 18.06
CA HIS A 88 12.34 -11.58 18.32
C HIS A 88 13.14 -11.10 17.10
N LYS A 89 12.51 -10.28 16.26
CA LYS A 89 13.15 -9.60 15.14
C LYS A 89 13.66 -8.22 15.57
N PRO A 90 14.72 -7.68 14.91
CA PRO A 90 15.14 -6.31 15.11
C PRO A 90 13.97 -5.33 14.95
N LEU A 91 13.98 -4.26 15.75
CA LEU A 91 13.01 -3.18 15.58
C LEU A 91 13.36 -2.40 14.31
N PHE A 92 12.33 -2.03 13.55
CA PHE A 92 12.47 -1.12 12.42
C PHE A 92 12.73 0.29 12.93
N ASP A 93 13.72 0.96 12.34
CA ASP A 93 14.00 2.38 12.62
C ASP A 93 13.00 3.27 11.88
N TYR A 94 12.40 4.20 12.60
CA TYR A 94 11.44 5.16 12.05
C TYR A 94 12.04 5.99 10.91
N SER A 95 13.33 6.32 10.99
CA SER A 95 14.04 7.11 9.97
C SER A 95 14.00 6.44 8.58
N ASN A 96 13.88 5.11 8.55
CA ASN A 96 13.82 4.31 7.34
C ASN A 96 12.44 4.30 6.68
N LEU A 97 11.39 4.93 7.24
CA LEU A 97 10.09 5.02 6.56
C LEU A 97 10.15 5.76 5.21
N ASN A 98 11.18 6.57 4.99
CA ASN A 98 11.38 7.30 3.73
C ASN A 98 11.58 6.38 2.52
N ILE A 99 11.98 5.11 2.72
CA ILE A 99 12.11 4.13 1.62
C ILE A 99 10.79 3.93 0.85
N TYR A 100 9.65 4.30 1.44
CA TYR A 100 8.34 4.10 0.83
C TYR A 100 7.83 5.28 -0.02
N LYS A 101 8.50 6.45 0.00
CA LYS A 101 7.98 7.74 -0.55
C LYS A 101 7.79 7.79 -2.07
N ASN A 102 8.45 6.91 -2.83
CA ASN A 102 8.42 6.95 -4.30
C ASN A 102 8.02 5.60 -4.92
N ILE A 103 7.39 4.72 -4.14
CA ILE A 103 6.99 3.40 -4.63
C ILE A 103 5.61 3.49 -5.26
N ASN A 104 5.50 3.01 -6.50
CA ASN A 104 4.23 2.92 -7.21
C ASN A 104 3.22 2.02 -6.45
N ILE A 105 2.05 2.59 -6.11
CA ILE A 105 1.03 1.90 -5.31
C ILE A 105 0.44 0.68 -6.03
N PHE A 106 0.35 0.68 -7.36
CA PHE A 106 -0.15 -0.48 -8.12
C PHE A 106 0.85 -1.62 -8.12
N LEU A 107 2.15 -1.32 -8.20
CA LEU A 107 3.20 -2.32 -8.05
C LEU A 107 3.13 -2.97 -6.66
N ALA A 108 3.03 -2.17 -5.61
CA ALA A 108 2.90 -2.67 -4.24
C ALA A 108 1.61 -3.49 -4.05
N PHE A 109 0.49 -3.04 -4.62
CA PHE A 109 -0.78 -3.77 -4.58
C PHE A 109 -0.70 -5.11 -5.33
N ASN A 110 -0.02 -5.16 -6.47
CA ASN A 110 0.16 -6.41 -7.22
C ASN A 110 0.96 -7.42 -6.40
N GLN A 111 2.03 -6.98 -5.73
CA GLN A 111 2.81 -7.83 -4.83
C GLN A 111 1.97 -8.31 -3.63
N PHE A 112 1.24 -7.39 -2.99
CA PHE A 112 0.29 -7.70 -1.92
C PHE A 112 -0.73 -8.77 -2.35
N SER A 113 -1.42 -8.55 -3.48
CA SER A 113 -2.51 -9.43 -3.92
C SER A 113 -2.02 -10.84 -4.30
N MET A 114 -0.82 -10.94 -4.86
CA MET A 114 -0.18 -12.21 -5.21
C MET A 114 0.09 -13.08 -3.97
N VAL A 115 0.56 -12.47 -2.87
CA VAL A 115 0.89 -13.23 -1.65
C VAL A 115 -0.25 -13.35 -0.66
N TYR A 116 -1.21 -12.42 -0.67
CA TYR A 116 -2.34 -12.44 0.25
C TYR A 116 -3.32 -13.57 -0.08
N ASN A 117 -3.50 -13.87 -1.37
CA ASN A 117 -4.32 -15.00 -1.82
C ASN A 117 -3.51 -16.31 -1.83
N THR A 118 -3.01 -16.75 -0.67
CA THR A 118 -2.24 -18.00 -0.60
C THR A 118 -3.14 -19.20 -0.90
N LYS A 119 -2.76 -20.00 -1.91
CA LYS A 119 -3.44 -21.26 -2.31
C LYS A 119 -3.28 -22.42 -1.30
N GLY A 120 -2.61 -22.20 -0.17
CA GLY A 120 -1.92 -23.26 0.57
C GLY A 120 -2.61 -23.85 1.81
N ASN A 121 -3.87 -23.54 2.09
CA ASN A 121 -4.75 -24.37 2.95
C ASN A 121 -6.19 -23.88 2.79
N MET A 122 -7.03 -24.70 2.18
CA MET A 122 -8.49 -24.57 2.20
C MET A 122 -9.05 -24.88 3.61
N LYS A 123 -8.52 -24.29 4.69
CA LYS A 123 -9.02 -24.62 6.03
C LYS A 123 -10.43 -24.08 6.29
N THR A 124 -10.85 -23.04 5.57
CA THR A 124 -12.26 -22.79 5.24
C THR A 124 -12.36 -22.14 3.86
N LEU A 125 -13.25 -22.65 3.01
CA LEU A 125 -13.61 -22.04 1.72
C LEU A 125 -14.02 -20.56 1.90
N THR A 126 -14.69 -20.27 3.01
CA THR A 126 -15.13 -18.93 3.42
C THR A 126 -13.98 -17.93 3.53
N GLU A 127 -12.88 -18.25 4.22
CA GLU A 127 -11.74 -17.33 4.35
C GLU A 127 -11.11 -17.00 3.00
N SER A 128 -11.03 -17.98 2.10
CA SER A 128 -10.52 -17.78 0.74
C SER A 128 -11.40 -16.79 -0.04
N PHE A 129 -12.72 -16.96 0.01
CA PHE A 129 -13.66 -16.02 -0.60
C PHE A 129 -13.57 -14.62 0.02
N GLN A 130 -13.44 -14.52 1.34
CA GLN A 130 -13.27 -13.23 2.02
C GLN A 130 -12.01 -12.49 1.56
N ARG A 131 -10.88 -13.20 1.44
CA ARG A 131 -9.65 -12.61 0.88
C ARG A 131 -9.82 -12.14 -0.56
N GLN A 132 -10.54 -12.90 -1.40
CA GLN A 132 -10.84 -12.47 -2.78
C GLN A 132 -11.69 -11.21 -2.82
N PHE A 133 -12.74 -11.11 -1.99
CA PHE A 133 -13.54 -9.90 -1.87
C PHE A 133 -12.71 -8.72 -1.40
N ILE A 134 -11.85 -8.91 -0.40
CA ILE A 134 -10.94 -7.86 0.08
C ILE A 134 -10.01 -7.39 -1.04
N ILE A 135 -9.40 -8.30 -1.80
CA ILE A 135 -8.53 -7.92 -2.93
C ILE A 135 -9.32 -7.11 -3.96
N ARG A 136 -10.54 -7.52 -4.31
CA ARG A 136 -11.39 -6.81 -5.26
C ARG A 136 -11.73 -5.41 -4.76
N ASP A 137 -12.17 -5.30 -3.51
CA ASP A 137 -12.58 -4.03 -2.91
C ASP A 137 -11.39 -3.08 -2.79
N PHE A 138 -10.23 -3.59 -2.36
CA PHE A 138 -8.99 -2.81 -2.26
C PHE A 138 -8.51 -2.37 -3.66
N LYS A 139 -8.58 -3.25 -4.67
CA LYS A 139 -8.25 -2.90 -6.07
C LYS A 139 -9.12 -1.77 -6.57
N GLN A 140 -10.43 -1.85 -6.34
CA GLN A 140 -11.37 -0.81 -6.74
C GLN A 140 -11.09 0.50 -6.00
N TRP A 141 -10.86 0.43 -4.69
CA TRP A 141 -10.56 1.59 -3.86
C TRP A 141 -9.28 2.30 -4.30
N ILE A 142 -8.20 1.57 -4.59
CA ILE A 142 -6.96 2.14 -5.11
C ILE A 142 -7.22 2.82 -6.44
N LYS A 143 -7.91 2.17 -7.38
CA LYS A 143 -8.21 2.77 -8.69
C LYS A 143 -8.95 4.09 -8.56
N THR A 144 -9.90 4.18 -7.63
CA THR A 144 -10.69 5.40 -7.40
C THR A 144 -9.87 6.52 -6.74
N HIS A 145 -8.88 6.19 -5.90
CA HIS A 145 -8.17 7.17 -5.07
C HIS A 145 -6.68 7.29 -5.38
N ALA A 146 -6.21 6.69 -6.48
CA ALA A 146 -4.79 6.62 -6.81
C ALA A 146 -4.09 7.98 -6.84
N ALA A 147 -4.77 9.01 -7.33
CA ALA A 147 -4.26 10.39 -7.41
C ALA A 147 -3.84 10.95 -6.03
N SER A 148 -4.42 10.47 -4.93
CA SER A 148 -4.09 10.88 -3.56
C SER A 148 -2.77 10.31 -3.04
N PHE A 149 -2.02 9.58 -3.86
CA PHE A 149 -0.77 8.90 -3.49
C PHE A 149 0.40 9.15 -4.45
N TYR A 150 0.18 9.86 -5.56
CA TYR A 150 1.24 10.19 -6.52
C TYR A 150 1.80 11.59 -6.23
N PRO A 151 3.12 11.80 -6.35
CA PRO A 151 3.70 13.14 -6.25
C PRO A 151 2.94 14.15 -7.10
N ARG A 152 2.58 15.29 -6.51
CA ARG A 152 1.79 16.34 -7.18
C ARG A 152 2.54 17.09 -8.29
N SER A 153 3.80 16.76 -8.55
CA SER A 153 4.60 17.38 -9.61
C SER A 153 4.27 16.73 -10.96
N GLU A 154 3.33 17.33 -11.71
CA GLU A 154 3.24 17.40 -13.20
C GLU A 154 1.81 17.69 -13.75
N ILE A 155 0.80 17.98 -12.93
CA ILE A 155 -0.52 18.42 -13.45
C ILE A 155 -0.61 19.95 -13.66
N PHE A 156 0.39 20.74 -13.24
CA PHE A 156 0.35 22.21 -13.28
C PHE A 156 1.38 22.91 -14.18
N LEU A 157 2.26 22.21 -14.90
CA LEU A 157 3.21 22.85 -15.83
C LEU A 157 2.91 22.63 -17.32
N GLN A 158 2.02 21.71 -17.68
CA GLN A 158 1.58 21.54 -19.08
C GLN A 158 0.37 22.39 -19.46
N THR A 159 -0.49 22.77 -18.51
CA THR A 159 -1.64 23.65 -18.74
C THR A 159 -1.27 25.12 -18.87
N CYS A 160 -0.11 25.55 -18.37
CA CYS A 160 0.40 26.92 -18.58
C CYS A 160 1.31 27.05 -19.81
N ASN A 161 1.86 25.95 -20.34
CA ASN A 161 2.75 25.96 -21.51
C ASN A 161 2.03 25.70 -22.85
N ASN A 162 0.85 25.08 -22.85
CA ASN A 162 0.11 24.79 -24.09
C ASN A 162 -0.73 25.95 -24.64
N ASN A 163 -0.81 27.09 -23.94
CA ASN A 163 -1.51 28.28 -24.46
C ASN A 163 -0.58 29.32 -25.11
N ASN A 164 0.74 29.09 -25.18
CA ASN A 164 1.68 30.02 -25.79
C ASN A 164 2.36 29.54 -27.07
N ASN A 165 2.17 28.28 -27.51
CA ASN A 165 2.88 27.71 -28.65
C ASN A 165 1.98 27.04 -29.70
N ASN A 166 0.84 27.65 -30.05
CA ASN A 166 0.15 27.34 -31.30
C ASN A 166 0.11 28.59 -32.19
N ASN A 167 1.30 28.98 -32.67
CA ASN A 167 1.49 29.59 -33.97
C ASN A 167 2.85 29.13 -34.49
N ASN A 168 2.83 28.50 -35.68
CA ASN A 168 3.94 28.15 -36.57
C ASN A 168 4.41 26.67 -36.57
N ASN A 169 3.83 25.95 -37.53
CA ASN A 169 4.46 25.19 -38.63
C ASN A 169 5.39 23.98 -38.37
N ASP A 170 4.92 22.87 -38.97
CA ASP A 170 5.59 21.95 -39.90
C ASP A 170 6.59 20.87 -39.44
N ASP A 171 6.27 19.66 -39.90
CA ASP A 171 7.11 18.56 -40.41
C ASP A 171 7.85 17.56 -39.48
N ASN A 172 7.35 16.31 -39.57
CA ASN A 172 8.04 15.03 -39.84
C ASN A 172 8.86 14.25 -38.77
N ASN A 173 8.44 12.97 -38.67
CA ASN A 173 9.17 11.69 -38.58
C ASN A 173 9.76 11.12 -37.26
N ASP A 174 9.23 9.93 -36.96
CA ASP A 174 9.84 8.62 -36.71
C ASP A 174 10.74 8.31 -35.49
N ASP A 175 10.21 7.32 -34.75
CA ASP A 175 10.83 6.11 -34.22
C ASP A 175 11.76 6.09 -32.99
N ASN A 176 11.40 5.12 -32.14
CA ASN A 176 12.21 4.34 -31.20
C ASN A 176 12.74 5.03 -29.93
N ILE A 177 12.32 4.51 -28.78
CA ILE A 177 13.14 3.58 -27.97
C ILE A 177 12.26 3.04 -26.83
N ALA A 178 11.93 1.75 -26.94
CA ALA A 178 11.51 0.92 -25.83
C ALA A 178 12.75 0.41 -25.07
N ASN A 179 12.53 0.04 -23.82
CA ASN A 179 13.39 -0.77 -22.94
C ASN A 179 14.49 -0.02 -22.18
N ASN A 180 14.25 0.21 -20.88
CA ASN A 180 15.10 -0.37 -19.84
C ASN A 180 14.55 -0.05 -18.45
N LEU A 181 14.40 -1.09 -17.61
CA LEU A 181 14.76 -1.17 -16.18
C LEU A 181 13.89 -2.19 -15.45
N ILE A 182 14.26 -3.47 -15.66
CA ILE A 182 14.16 -4.52 -14.66
C ILE A 182 15.53 -4.55 -13.97
N ILE A 183 15.59 -4.43 -12.63
CA ILE A 183 16.60 -5.08 -11.76
C ILE A 183 16.22 -4.86 -10.28
N ASN A 184 15.97 -6.00 -9.62
CA ASN A 184 16.29 -6.42 -8.25
C ASN A 184 15.88 -5.56 -7.04
N SER A 185 15.02 -6.16 -6.21
CA SER A 185 15.19 -6.10 -4.76
C SER A 185 14.63 -7.37 -4.11
N SER A 186 15.48 -8.40 -4.02
CA SER A 186 15.36 -9.50 -3.06
C SER A 186 16.06 -9.07 -1.78
N ASN A 187 15.30 -9.09 -0.67
CA ASN A 187 15.68 -8.98 0.75
C ASN A 187 14.79 -7.95 1.49
N MET A 188 13.53 -8.32 1.77
CA MET A 188 12.72 -7.76 2.86
C MET A 188 11.65 -8.76 3.26
#